data_AF-A0A258JPS0-F1
#
_entry.id   AF-A0A258JPS0-F1
#
_cell.length_a   1.000
_cell.length_b   1.000
_cell.length_c   1.000
_cell.angle_alpha   90.00
_cell.angle_beta   90.00
_cell.angle_gamma   90.00
#
_symmetry.space_group_name_H-M   'P 1'
#
loop_
_entity.id
_entity.type
_entity.pdbx_description
1 polymer ?
#
loop_
_entity_poly.entity_id
_entity_poly.type
_entity_poly.pdbx_seq_one_letter_code
_entity_poly.pdbx_strand_id
1 'polypeptide(L)' 'LIRVILEGIPSPAARDLGDMPAFRDSLDDGQVAALVRYIRAKFAPDAPAWHGLEADVARLRAAPGGH' A
#
# COMPACT_ATOMS: atom_id res chain seq x y z
N LEU A 1 -4.33 1.60 3.32
CA LEU A 1 -3.01 1.97 2.76
C LEU A 1 -2.37 0.82 1.98
N ILE A 2 -2.03 -0.32 2.59
CA ILE A 2 -1.38 -1.46 1.87
C ILE A 2 -2.17 -1.85 0.63
N ARG A 3 -3.50 -1.99 0.75
CA ARG A 3 -4.38 -2.33 -0.37
C ARG A 3 -4.37 -1.29 -1.49
N VAL A 4 -4.29 0.00 -1.16
CA VAL A 4 -4.19 1.11 -2.13
C VAL A 4 -2.85 1.07 -2.88
N ILE A 5 -1.76 0.70 -2.20
CA ILE A 5 -0.45 0.51 -2.84
C ILE A 5 -0.47 -0.71 -3.77
N LEU A 6 -1.12 -1.80 -3.36
CA LEU A 6 -1.21 -3.03 -4.15
C LEU A 6 -2.15 -2.91 -5.35
N GLU A 7 -3.34 -2.36 -5.16
CA GLU A 7 -4.41 -2.33 -6.17
C GLU A 7 -4.45 -1.02 -6.97
N GLY A 8 -3.66 -0.02 -6.56
CA GLY A 8 -3.74 1.33 -7.13
C GLY A 8 -5.01 2.07 -6.69
N ILE A 9 -5.22 3.25 -7.25
CA ILE A 9 -6.48 3.98 -7.11
C ILE A 9 -7.16 3.98 -8.49
N PRO A 10 -8.24 3.21 -8.71
CA PRO A 10 -9.04 3.37 -9.92
C PRO A 10 -9.71 4.75 -9.89
N SER A 11 -9.45 5.55 -10.93
CA SER A 11 -9.77 6.98 -11.03
C SER A 11 -11.26 7.35 -10.83
N PRO A 12 -11.59 8.60 -10.41
CA PRO A 12 -10.71 9.67 -9.97
C PRO A 12 -10.89 10.01 -8.49
N ALA A 13 -9.80 9.97 -7.72
CA ALA A 13 -9.75 10.65 -6.43
C ALA A 13 -9.61 12.16 -6.67
N ALA A 14 -10.65 12.83 -7.16
CA ALA A 14 -10.62 14.22 -7.66
C ALA A 14 -9.81 14.44 -8.95
N ARG A 15 -10.23 15.43 -9.75
CA ARG A 15 -9.73 15.73 -11.12
C ARG A 15 -8.23 16.07 -11.19
N ASP A 16 -7.58 16.25 -10.04
CA ASP A 16 -6.18 16.68 -9.93
C ASP A 16 -5.25 15.62 -9.31
N LEU A 17 -5.74 14.46 -8.86
CA LEU A 17 -4.87 13.35 -8.46
C LEU A 17 -4.71 12.40 -9.65
N GLY A 18 -3.52 12.42 -10.25
CA GLY A 18 -3.15 11.49 -11.30
C GLY A 18 -3.27 10.02 -10.89
N ASP A 19 -3.35 9.15 -11.89
CA ASP A 19 -3.54 7.72 -11.68
C ASP A 19 -2.33 7.10 -10.94
N MET A 20 -2.59 6.37 -9.86
CA MET A 20 -1.57 5.59 -9.15
C MET A 20 -1.64 4.13 -9.66
N PRO A 21 -0.66 3.66 -10.45
CA PRO A 21 -0.65 2.29 -10.94
C PRO A 21 -0.52 1.30 -9.77
N ALA A 22 -1.09 0.11 -9.94
CA ALA A 22 -0.93 -0.99 -8.99
C ALA A 22 0.55 -1.40 -8.89
N PHE A 23 1.14 -1.37 -7.70
CA PHE A 23 2.53 -1.79 -7.48
C PHE A 23 2.66 -3.29 -7.16
N ARG A 24 1.55 -4.05 -7.17
CA ARG A 24 1.51 -5.49 -6.84
C ARG A 24 2.52 -6.32 -7.65
N ASP A 25 2.73 -6.02 -8.92
CA ASP A 25 3.64 -6.80 -9.79
C ASP A 25 5.04 -6.17 -9.92
N SER A 26 5.22 -4.95 -9.43
CA SER A 26 6.49 -4.19 -9.53
C SER A 26 7.33 -4.27 -8.26
N LEU A 27 6.71 -4.55 -7.11
CA LEU A 27 7.37 -4.61 -5.80
C LEU A 27 7.10 -5.94 -5.10
N ASP A 28 8.13 -6.49 -4.45
CA ASP A 28 7.96 -7.63 -3.54
C ASP A 28 7.31 -7.21 -2.22
N ASP A 29 6.93 -8.19 -1.39
CA ASP A 29 6.24 -7.93 -0.11
C ASP A 29 7.09 -7.14 0.88
N GLY A 30 8.40 -7.35 0.88
CA GLY A 30 9.35 -6.63 1.73
C GLY A 30 9.49 -5.16 1.34
N GLN A 31 9.54 -4.87 0.04
CA GLN A 31 9.59 -3.52 -0.51
C GLN A 31 8.31 -2.75 -0.23
N VAL A 32 7.14 -3.37 -0.38
CA VAL A 32 5.86 -2.75 0.00
C VAL A 32 5.81 -2.49 1.50
N ALA A 33 6.24 -3.44 2.34
CA ALA A 33 6.29 -3.25 3.79
C ALA A 33 7.25 -2.13 4.21
N ALA A 34 8.39 -1.97 3.53
CA ALA A 34 9.33 -0.88 3.77
C ALA A 34 8.73 0.49 3.40
N LEU A 35 8.04 0.58 2.25
CA LEU A 35 7.35 1.80 1.83
C LEU A 35 6.25 2.21 2.82
N VAL A 36 5.46 1.24 3.28
CA VAL A 36 4.39 1.48 4.27
C VAL A 36 4.96 1.98 5.60
N ARG A 37 6.08 1.41 6.06
CA ARG A 37 6.80 1.90 7.25
C ARG A 37 7.25 3.34 7.08
N TYR A 38 7.86 3.66 5.93
CA TYR A 38 8.34 5.01 5.64
C TYR A 38 7.21 6.04 5.64
N ILE A 39 6.10 5.74 4.96
CA ILE A 39 4.93 6.63 4.91
C ILE A 39 4.35 6.86 6.31
N ARG A 40 4.20 5.80 7.11
CA ARG A 40 3.71 5.90 8.50
C ARG A 40 4.60 6.81 9.34
N ALA A 41 5.90 6.58 9.32
CA ALA A 41 6.87 7.37 10.08
C ALA A 41 6.90 8.84 9.63
N LYS A 42 6.76 9.10 8.33
CA LYS A 42 6.87 10.46 7.77
C LYS A 42 5.60 11.30 7.95
N PHE A 43 4.43 10.69 7.78
CA PHE A 43 3.16 11.42 7.71
C PHE A 43 2.26 11.22 8.93
N ALA A 44 2.57 10.26 9.80
CA ALA A 44 1.87 10.04 11.07
C ALA A 44 2.87 9.62 12.18
N PRO A 45 3.85 10.48 12.51
CA PRO A 45 4.92 10.15 13.47
C PRO A 45 4.39 9.86 14.88
N ASP A 46 3.28 10.49 15.26
CA ASP A 46 2.66 10.32 16.59
C ASP A 46 1.89 9.01 16.74
N ALA A 47 1.70 8.28 15.64
CA ALA A 47 0.91 7.07 15.61
C ALA A 47 1.83 5.83 15.67
N PRO A 48 1.46 4.79 16.43
CA PRO A 48 2.33 3.64 16.64
C PRO A 48 2.71 2.96 15.33
N ALA A 49 3.93 2.41 15.31
CA ALA A 49 4.44 1.63 14.20
C ALA A 49 3.58 0.38 13.98
N TRP A 50 3.38 0.02 12.72
CA TRP A 50 2.73 -1.23 12.37
C TRP A 50 3.74 -2.37 12.37
N HIS A 51 3.33 -3.52 12.92
CA HIS A 51 4.12 -4.75 12.99
C HIS A 51 3.55 -5.81 12.05
N GLY A 52 4.36 -6.79 11.63
CA GLY A 52 3.90 -7.89 10.78
C GLY A 52 3.53 -7.49 9.35
N LEU A 53 4.01 -6.33 8.88
CA LEU A 53 3.63 -5.75 7.59
C LEU A 53 3.88 -6.68 6.41
N GLU A 54 4.99 -7.43 6.38
CA GLU A 54 5.27 -8.36 5.28
C GLU A 54 4.23 -9.47 5.17
N ALA A 55 3.83 -10.06 6.31
CA ALA A 55 2.78 -11.07 6.36
C ALA A 55 1.40 -10.50 5.97
N ASP A 56 1.11 -9.26 6.38
CA ASP A 56 -0.11 -8.56 5.99
C ASP A 56 -0.13 -8.25 4.49
N VAL A 57 0.99 -7.84 3.90
CA VAL A 57 1.12 -7.61 2.46
C VAL A 57 0.93 -8.92 1.70
N ALA A 58 1.62 -10.00 2.10
CA ALA A 58 1.48 -11.31 1.46
C ALA A 58 0.02 -11.81 1.52
N ARG A 59 -0.65 -11.66 2.67
CA ARG A 59 -2.07 -12.01 2.84
C ARG A 59 -2.97 -11.21 1.90
N LEU A 60 -2.76 -9.89 1.81
CA LEU A 60 -3.53 -9.01 0.94
C LEU A 60 -3.20 -9.22 -0.55
N ARG A 61 -2.00 -9.66 -0.88
CA ARG A 61 -1.60 -10.05 -2.24
C ARG A 61 -2.31 -11.33 -2.69
N ALA A 62 -2.42 -12.31 -1.79
CA ALA A 62 -3.09 -13.58 -2.04
C ALA A 62 -4.63 -13.46 -2.06
N ALA A 63 -5.20 -12.43 -1.43
CA ALA A 63 -6.63 -12.15 -1.51
C ALA A 63 -7.00 -11.66 -2.92
N PRO A 64 -7.97 -12.28 -3.61
CA PRO A 64 -8.46 -11.75 -4.88
C PRO A 64 -8.99 -10.33 -4.67
N GLY A 65 -8.53 -9.40 -5.52
CA GLY A 65 -8.98 -8.01 -5.50
C GLY A 65 -10.50 -8.00 -5.63
N GLY A 66 -11.19 -7.52 -4.60
CA GLY A 66 -12.63 -7.36 -4.65
C GLY A 66 -12.89 -6.14 -5.52
N HIS A 67 -13.29 -6.38 -6.77
CA HIS A 67 -13.87 -5.39 -7.65
C HIS A 67 -15.35 -5.21 -7.31
#